data_AF-A0A849UMD3-F1
#
_entry.id   AF-A0A849UMD3-F1
#
_cell.length_a   1.000
_cell.length_b   1.000
_cell.length_c   1.000
_cell.angle_alpha   90.00
_cell.angle_beta   90.00
_cell.angle_gamma   90.00
#
_symmetry.space_group_name_H-M   'P 1'
#
loop_
_entity.id
_entity.type
_entity.pdbx_description
1 polymer ?
#
loop_
_entity_poly.entity_id
_entity_poly.type
_entity_poly.pdbx_seq_one_letter_code
_entity_poly.pdbx_strand_id
1 'polypeptide(L)'
;MKLSLSLNLVKILGLGLAGSVTAEQHSLPLEKPVAPGGERPNVILILTDDQGFGDIGFNNNPKIRTPNIDRLAREGVRFEQFHVNPVCSPTRASLMTGRYYYRTGVVDTCNGRSMMFPDETTVAQMLGTAGYRTGIFGKWHLGDNHPMRAMDKGFQESLVMNGGGLAQGGDAPFEISPNGAYFDPWLQHNGEWTRTKGYITDVLTDAALAFIEKKTDQPFFIYLPYNAPHIPLQVPEKYYAHYKDADLRVPQTGGHPVPKFDHETTARVYAMVECLDDNIGRLLNRLDQLKLAENTVVIFMSDNGPEQMRYNGGQLDLKHSTHEGGIRVPFFAYWPGHFRAGQSIDRLTAHIDVLPTLLDLCRAEKPEGVKLDGLSLLPLLTGNATNWPDRTIYFQWHRGDMPEMNRACAAISQQYKLVQPKSAFRLEAGQSDFELYNREIDPLEMNNIAAPTPDVVMQMRRDYEAWFKDVTGARDYTVPPRIYIGAPEQKNVLLTRQDWRVQGARWTPVGAGYWQVDVRRAGDYKITLRFEKTKQPSTAKLTLADVRLQQKIPAGETIVVLPKIHLPKGPAMLEAVLGSDSRQTGMRSVEVTSLE
;
A
#
# COMPACT_ATOMS: atom_id res chain seq x y z
N MET A 1 12.89 -32.84 -60.82
CA MET A 1 11.70 -32.97 -61.69
C MET A 1 10.54 -33.43 -60.82
N LYS A 2 9.37 -32.80 -60.97
CA LYS A 2 8.21 -32.77 -60.06
C LYS A 2 7.75 -34.15 -59.54
N LEU A 3 7.52 -34.27 -58.22
CA LEU A 3 6.62 -35.28 -57.65
C LEU A 3 5.24 -34.66 -57.45
N SER A 4 4.22 -35.30 -58.04
CA SER A 4 2.82 -34.93 -57.98
C SER A 4 2.09 -35.60 -56.82
N LEU A 5 1.13 -34.87 -56.27
CA LEU A 5 0.16 -35.29 -55.27
C LEU A 5 -0.63 -36.55 -55.68
N SER A 6 -1.01 -37.34 -54.67
CA SER A 6 -2.19 -38.21 -54.71
C SER A 6 -3.06 -37.94 -53.48
N LEU A 7 -4.24 -37.37 -53.73
CA LEU A 7 -5.35 -37.16 -52.81
C LEU A 7 -5.93 -38.52 -52.36
N ASN A 8 -6.20 -38.66 -51.06
CA ASN A 8 -7.16 -39.65 -50.55
C ASN A 8 -8.43 -38.92 -50.11
N LEU A 9 -9.51 -39.20 -50.84
CA LEU A 9 -10.87 -38.71 -50.60
C LEU A 9 -11.60 -39.77 -49.77
N VAL A 10 -11.91 -39.50 -48.50
CA VAL A 10 -12.85 -40.31 -47.71
C VAL A 10 -14.13 -39.49 -47.54
N LYS A 11 -15.20 -39.95 -48.19
CA LYS A 11 -16.57 -39.50 -47.96
C LYS A 11 -17.05 -40.04 -46.62
N ILE A 12 -17.47 -39.17 -45.71
CA ILE A 12 -18.38 -39.54 -44.62
C ILE A 12 -19.64 -38.70 -44.76
N LEU A 13 -20.76 -39.38 -44.94
CA LEU A 13 -22.11 -38.82 -44.95
C LEU A 13 -22.41 -38.19 -43.58
N GLY A 14 -23.03 -37.01 -43.61
CA GLY A 14 -23.63 -36.40 -42.44
C GLY A 14 -24.91 -37.11 -41.99
N LEU A 15 -25.07 -37.22 -40.68
CA LEU A 15 -26.37 -37.18 -40.02
C LEU A 15 -26.25 -36.15 -38.89
N GLY A 16 -27.11 -35.14 -38.96
CA GLY A 16 -27.18 -34.07 -37.98
C GLY A 16 -27.84 -34.55 -36.69
N LEU A 17 -27.25 -34.13 -35.57
CA LEU A 17 -27.93 -33.94 -34.30
C LEU A 17 -27.47 -32.59 -33.77
N ALA A 18 -28.39 -31.63 -33.76
CA ALA A 18 -28.21 -30.33 -33.12
C ALA A 18 -28.17 -30.55 -31.60
N GLY A 19 -26.97 -30.64 -31.04
CA GLY A 19 -26.72 -30.56 -29.61
C GLY A 19 -26.04 -29.24 -29.30
N SER A 20 -26.72 -28.37 -28.54
CA SER A 20 -26.12 -27.18 -27.94
C SER A 20 -25.02 -27.60 -26.98
N VAL A 21 -23.76 -27.50 -27.39
CA VAL A 21 -22.61 -27.62 -26.50
C VAL A 21 -22.40 -26.24 -25.88
N THR A 22 -22.92 -26.04 -24.68
CA THR A 22 -22.38 -25.03 -23.77
C THR A 22 -20.96 -25.46 -23.44
N ALA A 23 -19.96 -24.78 -24.00
CA ALA A 23 -18.58 -24.95 -23.60
C ALA A 23 -18.42 -24.38 -22.19
N GLU A 24 -18.63 -25.20 -21.15
CA GLU A 24 -18.05 -24.92 -19.85
C GLU A 24 -16.52 -24.97 -20.02
N GLN A 25 -15.89 -23.80 -20.02
CA GLN A 25 -14.46 -23.68 -19.84
C GLN A 25 -14.14 -24.15 -18.41
N HIS A 26 -13.97 -25.45 -18.23
CA HIS A 26 -13.26 -25.97 -17.07
C HIS A 26 -11.78 -25.62 -17.24
N SER A 27 -11.37 -24.49 -16.66
CA SER A 27 -9.97 -24.23 -16.41
C SER A 27 -9.43 -25.34 -15.51
N LEU A 28 -8.49 -26.14 -16.04
CA LEU A 28 -7.75 -27.09 -15.21
C LEU A 28 -7.09 -26.32 -14.07
N PRO A 29 -7.17 -26.80 -12.81
CA PRO A 29 -6.50 -26.13 -11.71
C PRO A 29 -5.00 -26.07 -12.01
N LEU A 30 -4.41 -24.87 -11.85
CA LEU A 30 -2.97 -24.70 -11.89
C LEU A 30 -2.33 -25.66 -10.88
N GLU A 31 -1.44 -26.55 -11.32
CA GLU A 31 -0.65 -27.37 -10.41
C GLU A 31 0.10 -26.45 -9.44
N LYS A 32 0.09 -26.78 -8.14
CA LYS A 32 0.73 -25.95 -7.11
C LYS A 32 2.23 -25.89 -7.40
N PRO A 33 2.80 -24.72 -7.74
CA PRO A 33 4.20 -24.63 -8.10
C PRO A 33 5.08 -24.85 -6.88
N VAL A 34 6.20 -25.57 -7.05
CA VAL A 34 7.15 -25.83 -5.98
C VAL A 34 8.37 -24.92 -6.15
N ALA A 35 8.72 -24.18 -5.10
CA ALA A 35 9.90 -23.32 -5.11
C ALA A 35 11.20 -24.12 -5.34
N PRO A 36 12.14 -23.62 -6.17
CA PRO A 36 13.41 -24.28 -6.43
C PRO A 36 14.29 -24.35 -5.18
N GLY A 37 14.97 -25.48 -4.95
CA GLY A 37 15.85 -25.72 -3.79
C GLY A 37 15.27 -26.65 -2.72
N GLY A 38 16.10 -27.23 -1.86
CA GLY A 38 15.67 -28.13 -0.79
C GLY A 38 15.09 -27.39 0.43
N GLU A 39 15.68 -26.24 0.76
CA GLU A 39 15.36 -25.41 1.93
C GLU A 39 14.38 -24.28 1.61
N ARG A 40 13.70 -23.76 2.64
CA ARG A 40 12.77 -22.63 2.50
C ARG A 40 13.55 -21.31 2.54
N PRO A 41 13.34 -20.38 1.59
CA PRO A 41 14.15 -19.17 1.51
C PRO A 41 13.77 -18.16 2.59
N ASN A 42 14.72 -17.27 2.90
CA ASN A 42 14.40 -15.99 3.51
C ASN A 42 13.73 -15.07 2.48
N VAL A 43 12.95 -14.12 2.95
CA VAL A 43 12.25 -13.16 2.09
C VAL A 43 12.41 -11.75 2.63
N ILE A 44 12.76 -10.81 1.74
CA ILE A 44 12.69 -9.38 1.99
C ILE A 44 11.78 -8.74 0.94
N LEU A 45 10.69 -8.13 1.39
CA LEU A 45 9.77 -7.34 0.59
C LEU A 45 10.00 -5.86 0.85
N ILE A 46 10.65 -5.18 -0.08
CA ILE A 46 10.93 -3.75 -0.05
C ILE A 46 9.78 -3.01 -0.75
N LEU A 47 9.22 -2.03 -0.06
CA LEU A 47 8.16 -1.18 -0.58
C LEU A 47 8.55 0.29 -0.41
N THR A 48 8.46 1.07 -1.49
CA THR A 48 8.71 2.52 -1.50
C THR A 48 7.38 3.28 -1.51
N ASP A 49 7.40 4.54 -1.11
CA ASP A 49 6.18 5.36 -0.91
C ASP A 49 6.21 6.58 -1.83
N ASP A 50 5.32 6.62 -2.82
CA ASP A 50 5.25 7.64 -3.88
C ASP A 50 6.48 7.71 -4.80
N GLN A 51 7.25 6.62 -4.93
CA GLN A 51 8.29 6.52 -5.95
C GLN A 51 7.64 6.25 -7.31
N GLY A 52 7.90 7.13 -8.28
CA GLY A 52 7.38 7.01 -9.62
C GLY A 52 8.10 5.96 -10.44
N PHE A 53 7.45 5.48 -11.50
CA PHE A 53 8.05 4.52 -12.43
C PHE A 53 9.33 5.09 -13.08
N GLY A 54 9.34 6.39 -13.36
CA GLY A 54 10.51 7.08 -13.91
C GLY A 54 11.60 7.43 -12.91
N ASP A 55 11.44 7.17 -11.60
CA ASP A 55 12.46 7.49 -10.59
C ASP A 55 13.50 6.37 -10.43
N ILE A 56 13.91 5.74 -11.54
CA ILE A 56 14.90 4.66 -11.57
C ILE A 56 15.73 4.81 -12.85
N GLY A 57 17.06 4.69 -12.72
CA GLY A 57 18.00 4.76 -13.84
C GLY A 57 17.67 3.77 -14.95
N PHE A 58 17.41 2.52 -14.57
CA PHE A 58 16.97 1.44 -15.47
C PHE A 58 15.70 1.77 -16.27
N ASN A 59 14.80 2.60 -15.74
CA ASN A 59 13.57 3.01 -16.39
C ASN A 59 13.75 4.29 -17.24
N ASN A 60 14.88 4.36 -17.95
CA ASN A 60 15.26 5.43 -18.88
C ASN A 60 15.39 6.82 -18.23
N ASN A 61 15.81 6.88 -16.96
CA ASN A 61 16.11 8.15 -16.31
C ASN A 61 17.62 8.34 -16.10
N PRO A 62 18.33 9.01 -17.03
CA PRO A 62 19.77 9.23 -16.90
C PRO A 62 20.14 10.30 -15.85
N LYS A 63 19.15 10.94 -15.20
CA LYS A 63 19.36 12.05 -14.27
C LYS A 63 19.38 11.62 -12.81
N ILE A 64 18.93 10.41 -12.50
CA ILE A 64 18.90 9.85 -11.15
C ILE A 64 19.97 8.76 -10.99
N ARG A 65 20.52 8.62 -9.77
CA ARG A 65 21.53 7.60 -9.46
C ARG A 65 20.89 6.50 -8.63
N THR A 66 20.70 5.33 -9.25
CA THR A 66 20.12 4.15 -8.58
C THR A 66 20.86 2.85 -8.92
N PRO A 67 22.19 2.76 -8.73
CA PRO A 67 22.97 1.60 -9.16
C PRO A 67 22.51 0.27 -8.51
N ASN A 68 21.99 0.27 -7.28
CA ASN A 68 21.59 -0.95 -6.58
C ASN A 68 20.17 -1.41 -6.98
N ILE A 69 19.23 -0.50 -7.18
CA ILE A 69 17.91 -0.80 -7.75
C ILE A 69 18.09 -1.23 -9.22
N ASP A 70 18.96 -0.57 -9.98
CA ASP A 70 19.31 -0.97 -11.35
C ASP A 70 19.94 -2.37 -11.38
N ARG A 71 20.72 -2.74 -10.35
CA ARG A 71 21.24 -4.10 -10.16
C ARG A 71 20.10 -5.10 -9.97
N LEU A 72 19.12 -4.81 -9.10
CA LEU A 72 17.94 -5.68 -8.92
C LEU A 72 17.19 -5.89 -10.24
N ALA A 73 17.02 -4.83 -11.05
CA ALA A 73 16.37 -4.92 -12.35
C ALA A 73 17.18 -5.74 -13.38
N ARG A 74 18.51 -5.58 -13.38
CA ARG A 74 19.41 -6.23 -14.35
C ARG A 74 19.71 -7.69 -14.03
N GLU A 75 19.88 -8.01 -12.75
CA GLU A 75 20.28 -9.33 -12.26
C GLU A 75 19.09 -10.15 -11.77
N GLY A 76 17.92 -9.52 -11.56
CA GLY A 76 16.67 -10.18 -11.19
C GLY A 76 15.73 -10.39 -12.38
N VAL A 77 14.47 -10.62 -12.03
CA VAL A 77 13.33 -10.70 -12.94
C VAL A 77 12.50 -9.43 -12.75
N ARG A 78 12.16 -8.77 -13.86
CA ARG A 78 11.35 -7.54 -13.87
C ARG A 78 10.00 -7.78 -14.53
N PHE A 79 8.97 -7.13 -13.99
CA PHE A 79 7.62 -7.19 -14.53
C PHE A 79 7.28 -5.86 -15.19
N GLU A 80 7.02 -5.89 -16.48
CA GLU A 80 6.67 -4.70 -17.27
C GLU A 80 5.25 -4.24 -16.96
N GLN A 81 4.36 -5.15 -16.58
CA GLN A 81 2.92 -4.90 -16.42
C GLN A 81 2.43 -5.20 -14.99
N PHE A 82 3.13 -4.65 -13.99
CA PHE A 82 2.78 -4.79 -12.57
C PHE A 82 2.02 -3.57 -12.04
N HIS A 83 0.86 -3.83 -11.41
CA HIS A 83 -0.08 -2.78 -11.03
C HIS A 83 -0.48 -2.80 -9.54
N VAL A 84 -0.68 -1.59 -9.00
CA VAL A 84 -1.05 -1.27 -7.61
C VAL A 84 -2.29 -0.39 -7.57
N ASN A 85 -2.85 -0.16 -6.38
CA ASN A 85 -3.89 0.87 -6.24
C ASN A 85 -3.26 2.27 -6.35
N PRO A 86 -4.05 3.31 -6.68
CA PRO A 86 -3.49 4.64 -6.92
C PRO A 86 -3.10 5.41 -5.66
N VAL A 87 -3.15 4.76 -4.49
CA VAL A 87 -2.82 5.31 -3.16
C VAL A 87 -2.33 4.21 -2.21
N CYS A 88 -1.57 4.63 -1.20
CA CYS A 88 -0.77 3.77 -0.33
C CYS A 88 -1.56 2.75 0.51
N SER A 89 -2.51 3.16 1.36
CA SER A 89 -3.19 2.21 2.28
C SER A 89 -3.94 1.08 1.56
N PRO A 90 -4.74 1.35 0.51
CA PRO A 90 -5.34 0.30 -0.31
C PRO A 90 -4.35 -0.71 -0.89
N THR A 91 -3.21 -0.24 -1.44
CA THR A 91 -2.13 -1.13 -1.91
C THR A 91 -1.57 -1.98 -0.78
N ARG A 92 -1.24 -1.36 0.36
CA ARG A 92 -0.66 -2.04 1.53
C ARG A 92 -1.61 -3.11 2.09
N ALA A 93 -2.91 -2.80 2.16
CA ALA A 93 -3.92 -3.74 2.64
C ALA A 93 -4.01 -4.96 1.72
N SER A 94 -4.03 -4.71 0.41
CA SER A 94 -4.12 -5.76 -0.60
C SER A 94 -2.85 -6.60 -0.67
N LEU A 95 -1.68 -5.98 -0.51
CA LEU A 95 -0.37 -6.64 -0.44
C LEU A 95 -0.28 -7.58 0.78
N MET A 96 -0.77 -7.13 1.94
CA MET A 96 -0.73 -7.92 3.17
C MET A 96 -1.75 -9.06 3.20
N THR A 97 -2.82 -9.00 2.39
CA THR A 97 -3.94 -9.97 2.46
C THR A 97 -4.15 -10.78 1.18
N GLY A 98 -3.49 -10.42 0.07
CA GLY A 98 -3.69 -11.06 -1.24
C GLY A 98 -5.10 -10.87 -1.80
N ARG A 99 -5.82 -9.84 -1.31
CA ARG A 99 -7.24 -9.57 -1.56
C ARG A 99 -7.43 -8.14 -2.01
N TYR A 100 -8.49 -7.86 -2.77
CA TYR A 100 -8.84 -6.48 -3.10
C TYR A 100 -9.17 -5.68 -1.83
N TYR A 101 -8.64 -4.45 -1.74
CA TYR A 101 -8.74 -3.59 -0.54
C TYR A 101 -10.18 -3.35 -0.06
N TYR A 102 -11.17 -3.36 -0.96
CA TYR A 102 -12.56 -3.21 -0.56
C TYR A 102 -12.97 -4.31 0.43
N ARG A 103 -12.50 -5.54 0.24
CA ARG A 103 -12.78 -6.65 1.15
C ARG A 103 -12.17 -6.45 2.53
N THR A 104 -11.07 -5.69 2.64
CA THR A 104 -10.32 -5.48 3.89
C THR A 104 -10.80 -4.28 4.70
N GLY A 105 -11.71 -3.47 4.14
CA GLY A 105 -12.25 -2.25 4.75
C GLY A 105 -11.40 -0.99 4.59
N VAL A 106 -10.21 -1.11 3.98
CA VAL A 106 -9.25 0.00 3.81
C VAL A 106 -9.60 0.81 2.57
N VAL A 107 -10.59 1.69 2.66
CA VAL A 107 -11.13 2.41 1.49
C VAL A 107 -10.35 3.66 1.09
N ASP A 108 -9.53 4.22 2.00
CA ASP A 108 -8.78 5.46 1.78
C ASP A 108 -7.61 5.60 2.78
N THR A 109 -6.88 6.71 2.73
CA THR A 109 -5.56 6.93 3.36
C THR A 109 -5.60 7.67 4.70
N CYS A 110 -6.73 8.24 5.08
CA CYS A 110 -6.86 9.00 6.32
C CYS A 110 -8.31 8.99 6.81
N ASN A 111 -8.57 9.72 7.88
CA ASN A 111 -9.88 9.81 8.52
C ASN A 111 -10.44 8.43 8.93
N GLY A 112 -9.59 7.59 9.52
CA GLY A 112 -9.96 6.23 9.95
C GLY A 112 -10.30 5.27 8.80
N ARG A 113 -10.17 5.69 7.54
CA ARG A 113 -10.40 4.85 6.36
C ARG A 113 -9.20 3.98 5.99
N SER A 114 -8.05 4.25 6.61
CA SER A 114 -6.84 3.43 6.48
C SER A 114 -6.84 2.21 7.40
N MET A 115 -7.79 2.11 8.33
CA MET A 115 -7.86 1.00 9.30
C MET A 115 -8.35 -0.28 8.62
N MET A 116 -7.60 -1.37 8.76
CA MET A 116 -7.97 -2.68 8.23
C MET A 116 -8.86 -3.44 9.21
N PHE A 117 -9.87 -4.18 8.72
CA PHE A 117 -10.70 -4.97 9.63
C PHE A 117 -9.87 -5.97 10.46
N PRO A 118 -10.20 -6.13 11.76
CA PRO A 118 -9.46 -7.02 12.67
C PRO A 118 -9.41 -8.50 12.25
N ASP A 119 -10.42 -8.97 11.52
CA ASP A 119 -10.57 -10.36 11.08
C ASP A 119 -9.76 -10.71 9.82
N GLU A 120 -9.18 -9.72 9.12
CA GLU A 120 -8.26 -9.99 8.01
C GLU A 120 -6.98 -10.65 8.50
N THR A 121 -6.58 -11.73 7.83
CA THR A 121 -5.33 -12.45 8.09
C THR A 121 -4.23 -11.98 7.15
N THR A 122 -3.08 -11.60 7.70
CA THR A 122 -1.96 -11.09 6.90
C THR A 122 -0.95 -12.16 6.52
N VAL A 123 -0.15 -11.89 5.49
CA VAL A 123 1.02 -12.70 5.10
C VAL A 123 1.98 -12.93 6.27
N ALA A 124 2.17 -11.95 7.16
CA ALA A 124 3.04 -12.10 8.33
C ALA A 124 2.46 -13.13 9.32
N GLN A 125 1.14 -13.16 9.55
CA GLN A 125 0.52 -14.20 10.38
C GLN A 125 0.66 -15.59 9.74
N MET A 126 0.48 -15.69 8.43
CA MET A 126 0.61 -16.96 7.69
C MET A 126 2.04 -17.49 7.74
N LEU A 127 3.04 -16.65 7.46
CA LEU A 127 4.45 -17.04 7.49
C LEU A 127 4.94 -17.28 8.92
N GLY A 128 4.50 -16.48 9.90
CA GLY A 128 4.79 -16.72 11.32
C GLY A 128 4.29 -18.09 11.78
N THR A 129 3.08 -18.47 11.37
CA THR A 129 2.52 -19.82 11.64
C THR A 129 3.34 -20.92 10.96
N ALA A 130 3.90 -20.65 9.78
CA ALA A 130 4.83 -21.57 9.09
C ALA A 130 6.24 -21.61 9.73
N GLY A 131 6.49 -20.88 10.82
CA GLY A 131 7.75 -20.89 11.56
C GLY A 131 8.79 -19.88 11.06
N TYR A 132 8.36 -18.85 10.32
CA TYR A 132 9.22 -17.73 9.97
C TYR A 132 9.35 -16.74 11.13
N ARG A 133 10.51 -16.11 11.24
CA ARG A 133 10.65 -14.86 11.98
C ARG A 133 10.08 -13.72 11.13
N THR A 134 9.24 -12.88 11.70
CA THR A 134 8.57 -11.80 10.95
C THR A 134 8.95 -10.42 11.48
N GLY A 135 9.49 -9.58 10.60
CA GLY A 135 9.92 -8.22 10.91
C GLY A 135 9.27 -7.18 10.00
N ILE A 136 8.88 -6.04 10.57
CA ILE A 136 8.46 -4.85 9.81
C ILE A 136 9.23 -3.62 10.26
N PHE A 137 9.76 -2.87 9.29
CA PHE A 137 10.52 -1.65 9.57
C PHE A 137 10.05 -0.53 8.62
N GLY A 138 9.22 0.39 9.14
CA GLY A 138 8.77 1.57 8.38
C GLY A 138 7.27 1.85 8.47
N LYS A 139 6.66 2.20 7.34
CA LYS A 139 5.25 2.63 7.26
C LYS A 139 4.29 1.44 7.26
N TRP A 140 3.50 1.30 8.33
CA TRP A 140 2.44 0.29 8.40
C TRP A 140 1.16 0.75 7.68
N HIS A 141 0.55 1.83 8.17
CA HIS A 141 -0.60 2.52 7.59
C HIS A 141 -1.87 1.65 7.41
N LEU A 142 -2.07 0.66 8.29
CA LEU A 142 -3.26 -0.22 8.31
C LEU A 142 -3.98 -0.24 9.67
N GLY A 143 -3.66 0.74 10.54
CA GLY A 143 -4.22 0.91 11.88
C GLY A 143 -3.12 0.98 12.94
N ASP A 144 -3.16 2.03 13.76
CA ASP A 144 -2.10 2.35 14.73
C ASP A 144 -2.38 1.80 16.14
N ASN A 145 -3.59 1.26 16.36
CA ASN A 145 -4.03 0.74 17.65
C ASN A 145 -4.58 -0.69 17.53
N HIS A 146 -4.58 -1.41 18.65
CA HIS A 146 -5.11 -2.75 18.76
C HIS A 146 -6.59 -2.79 18.33
N PRO A 147 -7.02 -3.79 17.54
CA PRO A 147 -6.29 -5.02 17.15
C PRO A 147 -5.63 -4.97 15.77
N MET A 148 -5.21 -3.78 15.31
CA MET A 148 -4.78 -3.55 13.93
C MET A 148 -3.30 -3.20 13.79
N ARG A 149 -2.54 -3.10 14.90
CA ARG A 149 -1.11 -2.77 14.85
C ARG A 149 -0.36 -3.87 14.10
N ALA A 150 0.79 -3.53 13.53
CA ALA A 150 1.61 -4.52 12.84
C ALA A 150 1.94 -5.74 13.72
N MET A 151 2.19 -5.53 15.01
CA MET A 151 2.41 -6.62 15.99
C MET A 151 1.16 -7.47 16.26
N ASP A 152 -0.05 -6.91 16.17
CA ASP A 152 -1.30 -7.67 16.25
C ASP A 152 -1.53 -8.49 14.96
N LYS A 153 -0.91 -8.04 13.86
CA LYS A 153 -1.02 -8.61 12.52
C LYS A 153 0.21 -9.44 12.14
N GLY A 154 0.81 -10.11 13.13
CA GLY A 154 1.77 -11.20 12.92
C GLY A 154 3.23 -10.80 12.76
N PHE A 155 3.58 -9.52 12.86
CA PHE A 155 4.98 -9.10 12.93
C PHE A 155 5.51 -9.23 14.36
N GLN A 156 6.47 -10.12 14.56
CA GLN A 156 7.08 -10.38 15.87
C GLN A 156 8.07 -9.30 16.29
N GLU A 157 8.67 -8.64 15.31
CA GLU A 157 9.50 -7.46 15.49
C GLU A 157 8.94 -6.31 14.64
N SER A 158 8.74 -5.15 15.24
CA SER A 158 8.17 -3.99 14.57
C SER A 158 8.86 -2.69 15.00
N LEU A 159 9.35 -1.93 14.04
CA LEU A 159 9.76 -0.53 14.21
C LEU A 159 9.01 0.30 13.18
N VAL A 160 7.89 0.91 13.58
CA VAL A 160 6.95 1.51 12.64
C VAL A 160 6.65 2.97 12.96
N MET A 161 6.38 3.75 11.92
CA MET A 161 5.70 5.03 12.07
C MET A 161 4.19 4.82 12.05
N ASN A 162 3.47 5.71 12.74
CA ASN A 162 2.01 5.74 12.73
C ASN A 162 1.48 6.46 11.49
N GLY A 163 0.25 6.14 11.11
CA GLY A 163 -0.47 6.80 10.02
C GLY A 163 0.22 6.71 8.66
N GLY A 164 0.03 7.77 7.86
CA GLY A 164 0.47 7.83 6.46
C GLY A 164 1.89 8.29 6.21
N GLY A 165 2.65 8.59 7.26
CA GLY A 165 4.00 9.15 7.17
C GLY A 165 4.32 10.03 8.37
N LEU A 166 5.47 10.67 8.33
CA LEU A 166 5.95 11.57 9.39
C LEU A 166 5.48 13.01 9.13
N ALA A 167 5.39 13.83 10.18
CA ALA A 167 4.82 15.18 10.14
C ALA A 167 3.32 15.19 9.74
N GLN A 168 2.57 14.18 10.16
CA GLN A 168 1.17 13.97 9.82
C GLN A 168 0.29 13.74 11.05
N GLY A 169 -1.02 13.62 10.83
CA GLY A 169 -2.01 13.48 11.90
C GLY A 169 -1.90 12.21 12.75
N GLY A 170 -0.99 11.27 12.43
CA GLY A 170 -0.72 10.04 13.18
C GLY A 170 0.48 10.11 14.13
N ASP A 171 1.24 11.20 14.08
CA ASP A 171 2.51 11.35 14.81
C ASP A 171 2.39 11.16 16.33
N ALA A 172 3.55 10.91 16.94
CA ALA A 172 3.72 10.79 18.38
C ALA A 172 3.04 11.96 19.13
N PRO A 173 2.63 11.75 20.40
CA PRO A 173 1.99 12.83 21.18
C PRO A 173 2.92 14.00 21.49
N PHE A 174 4.21 13.89 21.15
CA PHE A 174 5.27 14.88 21.33
C PHE A 174 5.28 15.90 20.19
N GLU A 175 5.92 17.05 20.41
CA GLU A 175 6.08 18.07 19.37
C GLU A 175 7.11 17.59 18.34
N ILE A 176 6.71 17.53 17.07
CA ILE A 176 7.56 17.17 15.95
C ILE A 176 7.69 18.39 15.04
N SER A 177 8.92 18.82 14.79
CA SER A 177 9.19 19.87 13.82
C SER A 177 8.93 19.32 12.41
N PRO A 178 8.04 19.93 11.61
CA PRO A 178 7.80 19.50 10.25
C PRO A 178 9.04 19.61 9.36
N ASN A 179 10.05 20.40 9.72
CA ASN A 179 11.28 20.62 8.94
C ASN A 179 12.42 19.63 9.29
N GLY A 180 12.21 18.76 10.28
CA GLY A 180 13.20 17.77 10.71
C GLY A 180 12.58 16.42 11.04
N ALA A 181 11.33 16.17 10.64
CA ALA A 181 10.60 14.96 10.99
C ALA A 181 11.29 13.68 10.50
N TYR A 182 12.12 13.75 9.45
CA TYR A 182 12.87 12.61 8.93
C TYR A 182 14.20 12.37 9.66
N PHE A 183 14.57 13.23 10.63
CA PHE A 183 15.81 13.14 11.40
C PHE A 183 15.50 12.94 12.88
N ASP A 184 16.10 11.91 13.47
CA ASP A 184 15.84 11.46 14.85
C ASP A 184 14.33 11.25 15.15
N PRO A 185 13.56 10.58 14.27
CA PRO A 185 12.11 10.45 14.43
C PRO A 185 11.71 9.62 15.64
N TRP A 186 10.51 9.90 16.15
CA TRP A 186 9.80 9.03 17.08
C TRP A 186 9.07 7.93 16.30
N LEU A 187 9.35 6.68 16.62
CA LEU A 187 8.73 5.49 16.04
C LEU A 187 8.15 4.61 17.15
N GLN A 188 7.27 3.68 16.80
CA GLN A 188 6.78 2.63 17.69
C GLN A 188 7.64 1.38 17.51
N HIS A 189 8.41 1.03 18.54
CA HIS A 189 9.14 -0.23 18.62
C HIS A 189 8.32 -1.21 19.45
N ASN A 190 7.71 -2.21 18.82
CA ASN A 190 6.86 -3.22 19.50
C ASN A 190 5.79 -2.60 20.42
N GLY A 191 5.20 -1.48 19.96
CA GLY A 191 4.14 -0.75 20.67
C GLY A 191 4.62 0.33 21.64
N GLU A 192 5.94 0.52 21.79
CA GLU A 192 6.52 1.55 22.65
C GLU A 192 7.20 2.68 21.85
N TRP A 193 6.89 3.93 22.21
CA TRP A 193 7.46 5.09 21.56
C TRP A 193 8.97 5.19 21.84
N THR A 194 9.76 5.10 20.78
CA THR A 194 11.22 5.16 20.81
C THR A 194 11.70 6.29 19.91
N ARG A 195 12.55 7.16 20.47
CA ARG A 195 13.24 8.19 19.68
C ARG A 195 14.49 7.58 19.08
N THR A 196 14.54 7.55 17.77
CA THR A 196 15.69 7.03 17.01
C THR A 196 16.73 8.12 16.76
N LYS A 197 17.88 7.73 16.21
CA LYS A 197 18.95 8.65 15.84
C LYS A 197 19.33 8.46 14.37
N GLY A 198 19.43 9.55 13.61
CA GLY A 198 19.79 9.56 12.20
C GLY A 198 18.60 9.77 11.27
N TYR A 199 18.85 9.61 9.98
CA TYR A 199 17.84 9.76 8.93
C TYR A 199 16.95 8.51 8.87
N ILE A 200 15.64 8.68 8.73
CA ILE A 200 14.66 7.58 8.81
C ILE A 200 14.99 6.42 7.88
N THR A 201 15.38 6.66 6.63
CA THR A 201 15.72 5.59 5.68
C THR A 201 16.89 4.74 6.18
N ASP A 202 17.91 5.36 6.79
CA ASP A 202 19.05 4.65 7.39
C ASP A 202 18.60 3.87 8.62
N VAL A 203 17.80 4.48 9.50
CA VAL A 203 17.27 3.86 10.73
C VAL A 203 16.47 2.59 10.43
N LEU A 204 15.59 2.62 9.43
CA LEU A 204 14.78 1.46 9.05
C LEU A 204 15.65 0.34 8.48
N THR A 205 16.67 0.69 7.69
CA THR A 205 17.64 -0.27 7.15
C THR A 205 18.47 -0.91 8.25
N ASP A 206 18.95 -0.11 9.21
CA ASP A 206 19.73 -0.58 10.35
C ASP A 206 18.93 -1.59 11.19
N ALA A 207 17.64 -1.32 11.42
CA ALA A 207 16.76 -2.24 12.13
C ALA A 207 16.56 -3.56 11.37
N ALA A 208 16.37 -3.50 10.05
CA ALA A 208 16.29 -4.69 9.21
C ALA A 208 17.59 -5.51 9.24
N LEU A 209 18.75 -4.85 9.14
CA LEU A 209 20.06 -5.50 9.24
C LEU A 209 20.27 -6.17 10.60
N ALA A 210 19.92 -5.49 11.71
CA ALA A 210 20.00 -6.06 13.05
C ALA A 210 19.12 -7.31 13.19
N PHE A 211 17.94 -7.32 12.56
CA PHE A 211 17.06 -8.49 12.55
C PHE A 211 17.60 -9.67 11.72
N ILE A 212 18.30 -9.39 10.61
CA ILE A 212 18.99 -10.40 9.78
C ILE A 212 20.17 -11.01 10.55
N GLU A 213 20.95 -10.19 11.25
CA GLU A 213 22.18 -10.60 11.94
C GLU A 213 21.95 -11.47 13.18
N LYS A 214 20.71 -11.50 13.70
CA LYS A 214 20.34 -12.39 14.80
C LYS A 214 20.41 -13.84 14.35
N LYS A 215 21.43 -14.57 14.82
CA LYS A 215 21.66 -15.98 14.50
C LYS A 215 20.52 -16.87 14.98
N THR A 216 19.84 -17.53 14.05
CA THR A 216 18.76 -18.50 14.30
C THR A 216 18.70 -19.51 13.16
N ASP A 217 18.15 -20.70 13.40
CA ASP A 217 17.88 -21.70 12.34
C ASP A 217 16.55 -21.46 11.59
N GLN A 218 15.76 -20.48 12.03
CA GLN A 218 14.48 -20.12 11.41
C GLN A 218 14.71 -19.17 10.21
N PRO A 219 14.02 -19.36 9.08
CA PRO A 219 14.01 -18.39 8.00
C PRO A 219 13.29 -17.11 8.44
N PHE A 220 13.56 -16.01 7.75
CA PHE A 220 12.92 -14.73 8.04
C PHE A 220 12.08 -14.18 6.89
N PHE A 221 11.04 -13.44 7.26
CA PHE A 221 10.28 -12.56 6.39
C PHE A 221 10.41 -11.13 6.91
N ILE A 222 10.96 -10.25 6.08
CA ILE A 222 11.06 -8.82 6.36
C ILE A 222 10.15 -8.09 5.39
N TYR A 223 9.23 -7.29 5.92
CA TYR A 223 8.56 -6.24 5.18
C TYR A 223 9.25 -4.92 5.50
N LEU A 224 9.85 -4.28 4.48
CA LEU A 224 10.63 -3.05 4.61
C LEU A 224 9.93 -1.89 3.85
N PRO A 225 8.81 -1.38 4.39
CA PRO A 225 8.07 -0.29 3.79
C PRO A 225 8.68 1.07 4.13
N TYR A 226 9.63 1.52 3.32
CA TYR A 226 10.13 2.89 3.43
C TYR A 226 9.00 3.91 3.19
N ASN A 227 9.09 5.04 3.89
CA ASN A 227 8.27 6.23 3.62
C ASN A 227 8.91 7.18 2.60
N ALA A 228 10.11 6.86 2.10
CA ALA A 228 10.74 7.64 1.04
C ALA A 228 10.22 7.19 -0.35
N PRO A 229 10.08 8.11 -1.33
CA PRO A 229 10.30 9.56 -1.26
C PRO A 229 9.07 10.43 -0.89
N HIS A 230 8.06 9.91 -0.19
CA HIS A 230 6.87 10.66 0.24
C HIS A 230 7.22 11.94 1.02
N ILE A 231 6.34 12.95 0.94
CA ILE A 231 6.46 14.21 1.67
C ILE A 231 6.44 14.02 3.20
N PRO A 232 7.02 14.95 3.97
CA PRO A 232 7.84 16.10 3.55
C PRO A 232 9.19 15.70 2.93
N LEU A 233 9.63 16.45 1.90
CA LEU A 233 10.84 16.14 1.13
C LEU A 233 12.13 16.54 1.87
N GLN A 234 12.51 15.73 2.85
CA GLN A 234 13.70 15.91 3.68
C GLN A 234 14.73 14.82 3.40
N VAL A 235 15.98 15.22 3.25
CA VAL A 235 17.07 14.34 2.86
C VAL A 235 18.40 14.88 3.39
N PRO A 236 19.39 14.02 3.71
CA PRO A 236 20.73 14.48 4.06
C PRO A 236 21.38 15.31 2.94
N GLU A 237 22.08 16.39 3.32
CA GLU A 237 22.72 17.33 2.38
C GLU A 237 23.66 16.62 1.39
N LYS A 238 24.35 15.54 1.81
CA LYS A 238 25.26 14.78 0.94
C LYS A 238 24.58 14.25 -0.34
N TYR A 239 23.29 13.91 -0.28
CA TYR A 239 22.53 13.46 -1.45
C TYR A 239 21.94 14.63 -2.21
N TYR A 240 21.36 15.62 -1.51
CA TYR A 240 20.77 16.79 -2.14
C TYR A 240 21.78 17.59 -2.97
N ALA A 241 23.04 17.67 -2.50
CA ALA A 241 24.13 18.32 -3.20
C ALA A 241 24.40 17.75 -4.61
N HIS A 242 24.04 16.49 -4.88
CA HIS A 242 24.19 15.90 -6.23
C HIS A 242 23.21 16.47 -7.26
N TYR A 243 22.05 16.97 -6.82
CA TYR A 243 20.94 17.32 -7.70
C TYR A 243 20.57 18.80 -7.68
N LYS A 244 20.88 19.53 -6.59
CA LYS A 244 20.45 20.93 -6.38
C LYS A 244 20.86 21.92 -7.49
N ASP A 245 21.96 21.66 -8.18
CA ASP A 245 22.46 22.52 -9.28
C ASP A 245 22.50 21.77 -10.63
N ALA A 246 22.05 20.51 -10.68
CA ALA A 246 22.10 19.68 -11.88
C ALA A 246 20.90 19.94 -12.81
N ASP A 247 21.07 19.74 -14.11
CA ASP A 247 19.94 19.69 -15.04
C ASP A 247 19.22 18.34 -14.92
N LEU A 248 18.04 18.35 -14.31
CA LEU A 248 17.24 17.15 -14.04
C LEU A 248 16.11 16.93 -15.07
N ARG A 249 16.05 17.72 -16.14
CA ARG A 249 15.07 17.48 -17.20
C ARG A 249 15.45 16.22 -17.98
N VAL A 250 14.59 15.22 -17.94
CA VAL A 250 14.77 14.01 -18.74
C VAL A 250 14.33 14.29 -20.19
N PRO A 251 15.20 14.11 -21.20
CA PRO A 251 14.78 14.21 -22.60
C PRO A 251 13.71 13.17 -22.92
N GLN A 252 12.54 13.60 -23.39
CA GLN A 252 11.44 12.71 -23.78
C GLN A 252 11.28 12.69 -25.30
N THR A 253 11.27 11.50 -25.90
CA THR A 253 11.02 11.29 -27.35
C THR A 253 9.59 10.81 -27.65
N GLY A 254 8.75 10.64 -26.62
CA GLY A 254 7.37 10.19 -26.72
C GLY A 254 6.69 10.12 -25.34
N GLY A 255 5.39 9.80 -25.34
CA GLY A 255 4.56 9.76 -24.13
C GLY A 255 4.03 11.13 -23.70
N HIS A 256 3.45 11.17 -22.51
CA HIS A 256 2.89 12.39 -21.94
C HIS A 256 4.00 13.33 -21.44
N PRO A 257 3.96 14.62 -21.83
CA PRO A 257 4.95 15.59 -21.39
C PRO A 257 4.83 15.85 -19.88
N VAL A 258 5.89 16.36 -19.26
CA VAL A 258 5.82 16.91 -17.90
C VAL A 258 5.39 18.37 -18.00
N PRO A 259 4.10 18.74 -17.78
CA PRO A 259 3.60 20.06 -18.13
C PRO A 259 4.17 21.18 -17.25
N LYS A 260 4.53 20.88 -15.99
CA LYS A 260 5.15 21.82 -15.06
C LYS A 260 6.29 21.16 -14.29
N PHE A 261 7.49 21.27 -14.84
CA PHE A 261 8.71 20.78 -14.19
C PHE A 261 9.10 21.67 -13.00
N ASP A 262 9.24 21.06 -11.82
CA ASP A 262 9.74 21.69 -10.60
C ASP A 262 11.11 21.11 -10.24
N HIS A 263 12.16 21.93 -10.37
CA HIS A 263 13.53 21.52 -10.15
C HIS A 263 13.80 21.15 -8.69
N GLU A 264 13.38 21.99 -7.74
CA GLU A 264 13.69 21.79 -6.31
C GLU A 264 13.01 20.53 -5.77
N THR A 265 11.73 20.35 -6.13
CA THR A 265 10.98 19.13 -5.79
C THR A 265 11.65 17.89 -6.39
N THR A 266 12.03 17.94 -7.67
CA THR A 266 12.71 16.81 -8.35
C THR A 266 14.06 16.51 -7.70
N ALA A 267 14.85 17.53 -7.38
CA ALA A 267 16.17 17.38 -6.76
C ALA A 267 16.07 16.69 -5.40
N ARG A 268 15.08 17.07 -4.57
CA ARG A 268 14.87 16.43 -3.27
C ARG A 268 14.39 14.99 -3.40
N VAL A 269 13.45 14.71 -4.30
CA VAL A 269 12.99 13.34 -4.55
C VAL A 269 14.14 12.45 -5.03
N TYR A 270 14.93 12.90 -6.02
CA TYR A 270 16.05 12.10 -6.54
C TYR A 270 17.11 11.87 -5.48
N ALA A 271 17.37 12.85 -4.62
CA ALA A 271 18.24 12.68 -3.46
C ALA A 271 17.71 11.65 -2.45
N MET A 272 16.41 11.66 -2.16
CA MET A 272 15.79 10.67 -1.26
C MET A 272 15.86 9.26 -1.85
N VAL A 273 15.66 9.13 -3.17
CA VAL A 273 15.76 7.86 -3.88
C VAL A 273 17.20 7.37 -3.98
N GLU A 274 18.20 8.24 -4.16
CA GLU A 274 19.62 7.84 -4.09
C GLU A 274 20.00 7.36 -2.68
N CYS A 275 19.49 8.01 -1.63
CA CYS A 275 19.68 7.54 -0.26
C CYS A 275 19.03 6.17 -0.01
N LEU A 276 17.83 5.95 -0.56
CA LEU A 276 17.17 4.66 -0.53
C LEU A 276 17.97 3.59 -1.29
N ASP A 277 18.49 3.91 -2.48
CA ASP A 277 19.31 3.02 -3.29
C ASP A 277 20.57 2.58 -2.55
N ASP A 278 21.29 3.51 -1.92
CA ASP A 278 22.45 3.20 -1.08
C ASP A 278 22.09 2.21 0.03
N ASN A 279 20.93 2.37 0.67
CA ASN A 279 20.44 1.46 1.71
C ASN A 279 20.07 0.07 1.18
N ILE A 280 19.53 -0.01 -0.03
CA ILE A 280 19.35 -1.30 -0.74
C ILE A 280 20.72 -1.94 -0.99
N GLY A 281 21.73 -1.17 -1.41
CA GLY A 281 23.10 -1.64 -1.56
C GLY A 281 23.68 -2.18 -0.26
N ARG A 282 23.50 -1.47 0.86
CA ARG A 282 23.91 -1.93 2.20
C ARG A 282 23.27 -3.28 2.55
N LEU A 283 21.98 -3.45 2.28
CA LEU A 283 21.24 -4.68 2.52
C LEU A 283 21.78 -5.85 1.69
N LEU A 284 21.91 -5.67 0.37
CA LEU A 284 22.41 -6.71 -0.54
C LEU A 284 23.84 -7.12 -0.17
N ASN A 285 24.73 -6.14 0.06
CA ASN A 285 26.10 -6.41 0.48
C ASN A 285 26.17 -7.17 1.80
N ARG A 286 25.24 -6.90 2.74
CA ARG A 286 25.21 -7.61 4.01
C ARG A 286 24.74 -9.06 3.86
N LEU A 287 23.78 -9.32 2.98
CA LEU A 287 23.38 -10.68 2.62
C LEU A 287 24.56 -11.48 2.02
N ASP A 288 25.35 -10.86 1.16
CA ASP A 288 26.55 -11.47 0.58
C ASP A 288 27.61 -11.80 1.67
N GLN A 289 27.91 -10.84 2.55
CA GLN A 289 28.85 -11.03 3.66
C GLN A 289 28.43 -12.15 4.63
N LEU A 290 27.13 -12.25 4.89
CA LEU A 290 26.56 -13.29 5.75
C LEU A 290 26.34 -14.63 5.03
N LYS A 291 26.63 -14.70 3.73
CA LYS A 291 26.38 -15.86 2.86
C LYS A 291 24.91 -16.29 2.85
N LEU A 292 24.01 -15.31 2.89
CA LEU A 292 22.55 -15.51 2.86
C LEU A 292 21.95 -15.21 1.48
N ALA A 293 22.70 -14.59 0.57
CA ALA A 293 22.17 -14.09 -0.71
C ALA A 293 21.51 -15.18 -1.58
N GLU A 294 22.14 -16.35 -1.73
CA GLU A 294 21.58 -17.47 -2.52
C GLU A 294 20.32 -18.09 -1.88
N ASN A 295 20.10 -17.87 -0.58
CA ASN A 295 18.92 -18.35 0.15
C ASN A 295 17.98 -17.20 0.57
N THR A 296 18.02 -16.06 -0.13
CA THR A 296 17.16 -14.91 0.16
C THR A 296 16.53 -14.37 -1.11
N VAL A 297 15.19 -14.35 -1.14
CA VAL A 297 14.42 -13.65 -2.16
C VAL A 297 14.29 -12.18 -1.76
N VAL A 298 14.70 -11.27 -2.65
CA VAL A 298 14.48 -9.83 -2.49
C VAL A 298 13.46 -9.37 -3.53
N ILE A 299 12.36 -8.79 -3.08
CA ILE A 299 11.32 -8.19 -3.91
C ILE A 299 11.35 -6.68 -3.69
N PHE A 300 11.35 -5.90 -4.76
CA PHE A 300 11.28 -4.44 -4.74
C PHE A 300 10.06 -3.95 -5.51
N MET A 301 9.29 -3.03 -4.92
CA MET A 301 8.16 -2.36 -5.58
C MET A 301 7.83 -1.00 -4.96
N SER A 302 7.00 -0.19 -5.63
CA SER A 302 6.39 1.03 -5.08
C SER A 302 4.90 0.79 -4.76
N ASP A 303 4.32 1.56 -3.84
CA ASP A 303 2.91 1.39 -3.44
C ASP A 303 1.89 2.08 -4.34
N ASN A 304 2.31 3.11 -5.08
CA ASN A 304 1.53 3.82 -6.10
C ASN A 304 2.47 4.64 -7.00
N GLY A 305 1.88 5.29 -8.01
CA GLY A 305 2.57 6.29 -8.82
C GLY A 305 3.07 7.49 -7.99
N PRO A 306 3.86 8.39 -8.59
CA PRO A 306 4.46 9.50 -7.85
C PRO A 306 3.43 10.55 -7.47
N GLU A 307 3.57 11.18 -6.31
CA GLU A 307 2.68 12.29 -5.90
C GLU A 307 3.03 13.61 -6.59
N GLN A 308 4.33 13.93 -6.69
CA GLN A 308 4.80 15.17 -7.31
C GLN A 308 5.15 14.97 -8.78
N MET A 309 4.79 15.96 -9.60
CA MET A 309 5.02 15.95 -11.03
C MET A 309 6.52 16.00 -11.38
N ARG A 310 6.98 14.99 -12.11
CA ARG A 310 8.35 14.81 -12.62
C ARG A 310 8.33 13.75 -13.74
N TYR A 311 9.49 13.37 -14.26
CA TYR A 311 9.57 12.29 -15.26
C TYR A 311 9.03 10.97 -14.69
N ASN A 312 7.92 10.47 -15.27
CA ASN A 312 7.25 9.24 -14.86
C ASN A 312 7.24 8.18 -15.98
N GLY A 313 8.32 8.10 -16.77
CA GLY A 313 8.39 7.15 -17.90
C GLY A 313 7.46 7.48 -19.08
N GLY A 314 6.96 8.71 -19.16
CA GLY A 314 6.01 9.14 -20.20
C GLY A 314 4.56 8.66 -19.99
N GLN A 315 4.26 8.07 -18.82
CA GLN A 315 2.92 7.58 -18.47
C GLN A 315 1.96 8.74 -18.13
N LEU A 316 0.66 8.50 -18.34
CA LEU A 316 -0.40 9.47 -18.05
C LEU A 316 -0.70 9.52 -16.55
N ASP A 317 -0.84 10.74 -16.03
CA ASP A 317 -1.15 11.05 -14.63
C ASP A 317 -0.13 10.50 -13.61
N LEU A 318 -0.55 10.54 -12.35
CA LEU A 318 0.23 10.43 -11.13
C LEU A 318 -0.63 9.73 -10.05
N LYS A 319 -0.12 9.64 -8.81
CA LYS A 319 -0.89 9.22 -7.63
C LYS A 319 -2.30 9.83 -7.65
N HIS A 320 -3.29 9.05 -7.19
CA HIS A 320 -4.74 9.32 -7.22
C HIS A 320 -5.47 8.99 -8.53
N SER A 321 -4.77 8.74 -9.64
CA SER A 321 -5.36 8.38 -10.93
C SER A 321 -5.29 6.89 -11.21
N THR A 322 -6.30 6.34 -11.89
CA THR A 322 -6.29 4.95 -12.40
C THR A 322 -5.66 4.82 -13.80
N HIS A 323 -5.17 5.91 -14.38
CA HIS A 323 -4.26 5.87 -15.52
C HIS A 323 -2.89 5.28 -15.13
N GLU A 324 -2.11 4.81 -16.12
CA GLU A 324 -0.89 4.02 -15.88
C GLU A 324 0.05 4.71 -14.90
N GLY A 325 0.24 6.02 -15.03
CA GLY A 325 1.17 6.77 -14.19
C GLY A 325 0.79 6.82 -12.70
N GLY A 326 -0.44 6.48 -12.33
CA GLY A 326 -0.88 6.34 -10.94
C GLY A 326 -0.84 4.91 -10.39
N ILE A 327 -0.91 3.89 -11.25
CA ILE A 327 -1.09 2.48 -10.83
C ILE A 327 -0.04 1.50 -11.35
N ARG A 328 0.72 1.81 -12.40
CA ARG A 328 1.80 0.95 -12.91
C ARG A 328 3.11 1.36 -12.26
N VAL A 329 3.72 0.42 -11.54
CA VAL A 329 4.91 0.67 -10.72
C VAL A 329 6.02 -0.32 -11.04
N PRO A 330 7.29 0.01 -10.73
CA PRO A 330 8.39 -0.94 -10.83
C PRO A 330 8.13 -2.15 -9.93
N PHE A 331 8.43 -3.36 -10.43
CA PHE A 331 8.45 -4.58 -9.64
C PHE A 331 9.61 -5.47 -10.08
N PHE A 332 10.53 -5.75 -9.16
CA PHE A 332 11.71 -6.58 -9.37
C PHE A 332 11.74 -7.70 -8.34
N ALA A 333 12.05 -8.92 -8.78
CA ALA A 333 12.26 -10.08 -7.93
C ALA A 333 13.66 -10.65 -8.19
N TYR A 334 14.48 -10.72 -7.14
CA TYR A 334 15.88 -11.11 -7.21
C TYR A 334 16.12 -12.30 -6.28
N TRP A 335 16.60 -13.41 -6.87
CA TRP A 335 17.01 -14.61 -6.15
C TRP A 335 18.18 -15.28 -6.89
N PRO A 336 19.43 -14.94 -6.52
CA PRO A 336 20.64 -15.43 -7.19
C PRO A 336 20.69 -16.94 -7.30
N GLY A 337 20.97 -17.46 -8.50
CA GLY A 337 21.05 -18.91 -8.75
C GLY A 337 19.71 -19.62 -8.92
N HIS A 338 18.58 -18.96 -8.64
CA HIS A 338 17.23 -19.53 -8.72
C HIS A 338 16.36 -18.87 -9.78
N PHE A 339 16.38 -17.54 -9.85
CA PHE A 339 15.67 -16.79 -10.90
C PHE A 339 16.60 -16.45 -12.06
N ARG A 340 16.04 -16.42 -13.29
CA ARG A 340 16.81 -16.11 -14.48
C ARG A 340 17.14 -14.62 -14.53
N ALA A 341 18.41 -14.29 -14.39
CA ALA A 341 18.90 -12.92 -14.44
C ALA A 341 18.52 -12.20 -15.76
N GLY A 342 18.05 -10.97 -15.63
CA GLY A 342 17.68 -10.09 -16.74
C GLY A 342 16.36 -10.46 -17.43
N GLN A 343 15.59 -11.38 -16.86
CA GLN A 343 14.32 -11.80 -17.45
C GLN A 343 13.28 -10.68 -17.39
N SER A 344 12.61 -10.46 -18.52
CA SER A 344 11.43 -9.62 -18.68
C SER A 344 10.16 -10.46 -18.59
N ILE A 345 9.18 -10.03 -17.82
CA ILE A 345 7.81 -10.58 -17.86
C ILE A 345 6.86 -9.46 -18.28
N ASP A 346 6.13 -9.68 -19.38
CA ASP A 346 5.16 -8.75 -19.97
C ASP A 346 3.69 -9.12 -19.65
N ARG A 347 3.49 -10.17 -18.84
CA ARG A 347 2.17 -10.61 -18.39
C ARG A 347 1.56 -9.63 -17.39
N LEU A 348 0.25 -9.41 -17.52
CA LEU A 348 -0.52 -8.61 -16.57
C LEU A 348 -0.51 -9.21 -15.17
N THR A 349 -0.01 -8.44 -14.20
CA THR A 349 0.14 -8.84 -12.79
C THR A 349 -0.18 -7.67 -11.86
N ALA A 350 -0.44 -7.96 -10.59
CA ALA A 350 -0.73 -6.95 -9.59
C ALA A 350 -0.26 -7.33 -8.19
N HIS A 351 -0.21 -6.34 -7.31
CA HIS A 351 0.16 -6.48 -5.89
C HIS A 351 -0.64 -7.55 -5.09
N ILE A 352 -1.88 -7.87 -5.47
CA ILE A 352 -2.64 -8.99 -4.86
C ILE A 352 -1.99 -10.35 -5.12
N ASP A 353 -1.16 -10.48 -6.16
CA ASP A 353 -0.45 -11.70 -6.55
C ASP A 353 0.77 -11.97 -5.65
N VAL A 354 1.25 -10.98 -4.89
CA VAL A 354 2.46 -11.12 -4.06
C VAL A 354 2.24 -12.10 -2.91
N LEU A 355 1.12 -12.00 -2.17
CA LEU A 355 0.87 -12.92 -1.06
C LEU A 355 0.85 -14.39 -1.49
N PRO A 356 0.07 -14.84 -2.48
CA PRO A 356 0.10 -16.25 -2.90
C PRO A 356 1.49 -16.66 -3.41
N THR A 357 2.23 -15.76 -4.06
CA THR A 357 3.64 -16.01 -4.43
C THR A 357 4.52 -16.29 -3.21
N LEU A 358 4.38 -15.50 -2.16
CA LEU A 358 5.14 -15.67 -0.91
C LEU A 358 4.78 -16.99 -0.21
N LEU A 359 3.50 -17.39 -0.23
CA LEU A 359 3.10 -18.68 0.31
C LEU A 359 3.76 -19.85 -0.44
N ASP A 360 3.76 -19.81 -1.77
CA ASP A 360 4.39 -20.87 -2.57
C ASP A 360 5.92 -20.89 -2.42
N LEU A 361 6.58 -19.71 -2.43
CA LEU A 361 8.01 -19.58 -2.19
C LEU A 361 8.42 -20.17 -0.83
N CYS A 362 7.65 -19.84 0.21
CA CYS A 362 7.93 -20.23 1.59
C CYS A 362 7.37 -21.60 1.96
N ARG A 363 6.69 -22.29 1.04
CA ARG A 363 5.94 -23.55 1.31
C ARG A 363 5.02 -23.41 2.52
N ALA A 364 4.33 -22.28 2.62
CA ALA A 364 3.37 -21.97 3.65
C ALA A 364 1.95 -22.19 3.14
N GLU A 365 1.04 -22.53 4.05
CA GLU A 365 -0.38 -22.67 3.75
C GLU A 365 -1.15 -21.48 4.32
N LYS A 366 -2.17 -21.03 3.58
CA LYS A 366 -3.15 -20.09 4.13
C LYS A 366 -4.13 -20.84 5.06
N PRO A 367 -4.70 -20.18 6.08
CA PRO A 367 -5.75 -20.76 6.89
C PRO A 367 -6.98 -21.19 6.07
N GLU A 368 -7.74 -22.12 6.62
CA GLU A 368 -9.02 -22.53 6.05
C GLU A 368 -9.98 -21.33 5.96
N GLY A 369 -10.78 -21.28 4.89
CA GLY A 369 -11.74 -20.19 4.66
C GLY A 369 -11.16 -18.88 4.11
N VAL A 370 -9.85 -18.63 4.25
CA VAL A 370 -9.22 -17.45 3.63
C VAL A 370 -9.25 -17.59 2.10
N LYS A 371 -9.88 -16.63 1.42
CA LYS A 371 -9.91 -16.56 -0.05
C LYS A 371 -8.93 -15.50 -0.54
N LEU A 372 -8.09 -15.85 -1.50
CA LEU A 372 -7.18 -14.91 -2.16
C LEU A 372 -7.77 -14.50 -3.51
N ASP A 373 -7.58 -13.24 -3.90
CA ASP A 373 -7.97 -12.72 -5.22
C ASP A 373 -6.78 -12.79 -6.22
N GLY A 374 -5.55 -12.85 -5.71
CA GLY A 374 -4.34 -12.95 -6.53
C GLY A 374 -3.96 -14.37 -6.94
N LEU A 375 -3.03 -14.46 -7.89
CA LEU A 375 -2.41 -15.70 -8.37
C LEU A 375 -0.92 -15.70 -8.02
N SER A 376 -0.34 -16.87 -7.75
CA SER A 376 1.10 -16.96 -7.52
C SER A 376 1.89 -16.63 -8.80
N LEU A 377 2.84 -15.70 -8.70
CA LEU A 377 3.77 -15.32 -9.75
C LEU A 377 4.92 -16.32 -9.93
N LEU A 378 5.04 -17.31 -9.04
CA LEU A 378 6.14 -18.28 -9.06
C LEU A 378 6.32 -19.00 -10.41
N PRO A 379 5.25 -19.41 -11.13
CA PRO A 379 5.38 -19.98 -12.48
C PRO A 379 6.03 -19.00 -13.48
N LEU A 380 5.73 -17.70 -13.38
CA LEU A 380 6.34 -16.67 -14.23
C LEU A 380 7.82 -16.46 -13.86
N LEU A 381 8.13 -16.40 -12.57
CA LEU A 381 9.47 -16.20 -12.01
C LEU A 381 10.44 -17.36 -12.34
N THR A 382 9.91 -18.58 -12.46
CA THR A 382 10.70 -19.80 -12.73
C THR A 382 10.67 -20.25 -14.19
N GLY A 383 9.95 -19.52 -15.07
CA GLY A 383 9.81 -19.86 -16.48
C GLY A 383 8.84 -21.00 -16.78
N ASN A 384 8.09 -21.49 -15.78
CA ASN A 384 7.10 -22.57 -15.90
C ASN A 384 5.67 -22.02 -16.13
N ALA A 385 5.55 -21.02 -17.00
CA ALA A 385 4.34 -20.22 -17.19
C ALA A 385 3.30 -20.80 -18.15
N THR A 386 3.37 -22.09 -18.49
CA THR A 386 2.61 -22.71 -19.59
C THR A 386 1.09 -22.51 -19.48
N ASN A 387 0.57 -22.37 -18.26
CA ASN A 387 -0.86 -22.23 -17.97
C ASN A 387 -1.25 -20.85 -17.40
N TRP A 388 -0.40 -19.81 -17.52
CA TRP A 388 -0.76 -18.48 -17.00
C TRP A 388 -2.05 -17.97 -17.67
N PRO A 389 -3.11 -17.64 -16.90
CA PRO A 389 -4.42 -17.36 -17.48
C PRO A 389 -4.50 -15.94 -18.06
N ASP A 390 -5.29 -15.79 -19.11
CA ASP A 390 -5.84 -14.50 -19.47
C ASP A 390 -6.78 -14.03 -18.36
N ARG A 391 -6.62 -12.79 -17.91
CA ARG A 391 -7.36 -12.23 -16.79
C ARG A 391 -7.60 -10.74 -16.97
N THR A 392 -8.62 -10.26 -16.26
CA THR A 392 -8.84 -8.82 -16.06
C THR A 392 -8.56 -8.48 -14.60
N ILE A 393 -7.79 -7.42 -14.37
CA ILE A 393 -7.52 -6.87 -13.04
C ILE A 393 -8.19 -5.50 -12.95
N TYR A 394 -8.83 -5.25 -11.81
CA TYR A 394 -9.61 -4.03 -11.58
C TYR A 394 -8.94 -3.14 -10.54
N PHE A 395 -9.04 -1.84 -10.77
CA PHE A 395 -8.56 -0.82 -9.86
C PHE A 395 -9.63 0.24 -9.68
N GLN A 396 -9.73 0.76 -8.47
CA GLN A 396 -10.59 1.88 -8.17
C GLN A 396 -9.99 2.64 -6.99
N TRP A 397 -10.28 3.94 -6.91
CA TRP A 397 -10.13 4.64 -5.66
C TRP A 397 -11.11 5.80 -5.55
N HIS A 398 -11.51 6.12 -4.32
CA HIS A 398 -12.38 7.25 -4.04
C HIS A 398 -12.07 7.81 -2.66
N ARG A 399 -12.24 9.13 -2.52
CA ARG A 399 -12.27 9.81 -1.23
C ARG A 399 -13.69 9.72 -0.68
N GLY A 400 -13.92 8.89 0.33
CA GLY A 400 -15.23 8.69 0.93
C GLY A 400 -15.28 7.46 1.84
N ASP A 401 -16.39 7.31 2.57
CA ASP A 401 -16.64 6.14 3.43
C ASP A 401 -17.27 4.98 2.66
N MET A 402 -18.11 5.30 1.68
CA MET A 402 -18.92 4.33 0.96
C MET A 402 -18.32 4.10 -0.43
N PRO A 403 -18.14 2.84 -0.87
CA PRO A 403 -17.76 2.53 -2.23
C PRO A 403 -18.73 3.15 -3.24
N GLU A 404 -18.20 3.72 -4.32
CA GLU A 404 -18.98 4.42 -5.34
C GLU A 404 -18.69 3.84 -6.72
N MET A 405 -19.62 3.07 -7.27
CA MET A 405 -19.46 2.42 -8.57
C MET A 405 -19.19 3.45 -9.68
N ASN A 406 -18.31 3.13 -10.62
CA ASN A 406 -17.91 3.99 -11.75
C ASN A 406 -17.24 5.31 -11.34
N ARG A 407 -16.60 5.38 -10.16
CA ARG A 407 -15.78 6.55 -9.75
C ARG A 407 -14.31 6.18 -9.83
N ALA A 408 -13.54 6.91 -10.65
CA ALA A 408 -12.09 6.75 -10.81
C ALA A 408 -11.65 5.28 -10.80
N CYS A 409 -12.14 4.52 -11.79
CA CYS A 409 -11.93 3.08 -11.89
C CYS A 409 -11.26 2.71 -13.21
N ALA A 410 -10.60 1.55 -13.21
CA ALA A 410 -10.05 0.91 -14.38
C ALA A 410 -10.30 -0.60 -14.37
N ALA A 411 -10.50 -1.16 -15.57
CA ALA A 411 -10.46 -2.59 -15.83
C ALA A 411 -9.35 -2.84 -16.86
N ILE A 412 -8.43 -3.74 -16.54
CA ILE A 412 -7.21 -3.96 -17.33
C ILE A 412 -7.15 -5.43 -17.70
N SER A 413 -7.17 -5.74 -18.99
CA SER A 413 -6.78 -7.05 -19.53
C SER A 413 -5.39 -6.97 -20.15
N GLN A 414 -4.89 -8.08 -20.69
CA GLN A 414 -3.60 -8.06 -21.40
C GLN A 414 -3.61 -7.06 -22.56
N GLN A 415 -4.71 -7.02 -23.32
CA GLN A 415 -4.82 -6.20 -24.53
C GLN A 415 -5.47 -4.83 -24.29
N TYR A 416 -6.48 -4.73 -23.43
CA TYR A 416 -7.28 -3.51 -23.30
C TYR A 416 -7.24 -2.94 -21.89
N LYS A 417 -7.34 -1.61 -21.81
CA LYS A 417 -7.57 -0.88 -20.56
C LYS A 417 -8.78 0.03 -20.73
N LEU A 418 -9.79 -0.19 -19.90
CA LEU A 418 -10.95 0.68 -19.74
C LEU A 418 -10.70 1.59 -18.55
N VAL A 419 -10.92 2.91 -18.69
CA VAL A 419 -10.75 3.89 -17.61
C VAL A 419 -12.00 4.77 -17.51
N GLN A 420 -12.39 5.09 -16.28
CA GLN A 420 -13.38 6.13 -16.00
C GLN A 420 -12.67 7.36 -15.42
N PRO A 421 -12.42 8.43 -16.21
CA PRO A 421 -11.58 9.56 -15.83
C PRO A 421 -12.23 10.54 -14.84
N LYS A 422 -13.15 10.08 -13.99
CA LYS A 422 -13.80 10.91 -12.96
C LYS A 422 -12.84 11.27 -11.85
N SER A 423 -13.05 12.42 -11.21
CA SER A 423 -12.33 12.77 -9.99
C SER A 423 -12.52 11.74 -8.88
N ALA A 424 -11.40 11.22 -8.38
CA ALA A 424 -11.41 10.42 -7.17
C ALA A 424 -11.68 11.25 -5.89
N PHE A 425 -11.62 12.59 -5.95
CA PHE A 425 -11.82 13.48 -4.79
C PHE A 425 -13.22 14.08 -4.68
N ARG A 426 -13.89 14.31 -5.82
CA ARG A 426 -15.23 14.91 -5.85
C ARG A 426 -16.17 14.05 -6.68
N LEU A 427 -17.40 13.92 -6.22
CA LEU A 427 -18.50 13.44 -7.03
C LEU A 427 -18.81 14.49 -8.10
N GLU A 428 -18.57 14.14 -9.36
CA GLU A 428 -18.93 14.97 -10.50
C GLU A 428 -20.33 14.61 -10.97
N ALA A 429 -21.18 15.64 -11.09
CA ALA A 429 -22.51 15.52 -11.67
C ALA A 429 -22.41 15.39 -13.19
N GLY A 430 -23.05 14.38 -13.77
CA GLY A 430 -23.04 14.12 -15.21
C GLY A 430 -22.53 12.73 -15.59
N GLN A 431 -22.74 12.37 -16.86
CA GLN A 431 -22.14 11.20 -17.48
C GLN A 431 -20.79 11.64 -18.08
N SER A 432 -19.72 10.99 -17.66
CA SER A 432 -18.45 10.98 -18.38
C SER A 432 -18.34 9.63 -19.07
N ASP A 433 -18.00 9.67 -20.36
CA ASP A 433 -17.80 8.46 -21.12
C ASP A 433 -16.53 7.75 -20.64
N PHE A 434 -16.55 6.43 -20.70
CA PHE A 434 -15.34 5.65 -20.46
C PHE A 434 -14.35 5.84 -21.60
N GLU A 435 -13.07 5.80 -21.25
CA GLU A 435 -11.97 5.76 -22.20
C GLU A 435 -11.51 4.31 -22.36
N LEU A 436 -11.06 3.95 -23.55
CA LEU A 436 -10.53 2.64 -23.84
C LEU A 436 -9.20 2.78 -24.60
N TYR A 437 -8.20 2.01 -24.18
CA TYR A 437 -6.87 2.01 -24.79
C TYR A 437 -6.47 0.57 -25.14
N ASN A 438 -5.83 0.38 -26.29
CA ASN A 438 -5.17 -0.89 -26.65
C ASN A 438 -3.72 -0.86 -26.18
N ARG A 439 -3.40 -1.62 -25.14
CA ARG A 439 -2.12 -1.58 -24.43
C ARG A 439 -0.97 -2.22 -25.20
N GLU A 440 -1.25 -3.07 -26.18
CA GLU A 440 -0.23 -3.74 -26.99
C GLU A 440 0.45 -2.76 -27.95
N ILE A 441 -0.31 -1.76 -28.44
CA ILE A 441 0.17 -0.75 -29.40
C ILE A 441 0.20 0.66 -28.82
N ASP A 442 -0.52 0.92 -27.74
CA ASP A 442 -0.60 2.20 -27.02
C ASP A 442 -0.47 2.00 -25.50
N PRO A 443 0.71 1.58 -25.01
CA PRO A 443 0.94 1.33 -23.59
C PRO A 443 1.01 2.61 -22.73
N LEU A 444 0.92 3.79 -23.35
CA LEU A 444 1.00 5.09 -22.67
C LEU A 444 -0.34 5.86 -22.71
N GLU A 445 -1.43 5.21 -23.15
CA GLU A 445 -2.79 5.80 -23.14
C GLU A 445 -2.88 7.10 -23.96
N MET A 446 -2.27 7.12 -25.15
CA MET A 446 -2.23 8.29 -26.03
C MET A 446 -3.48 8.43 -26.90
N ASN A 447 -4.15 7.33 -27.24
CA ASN A 447 -5.23 7.28 -28.22
C ASN A 447 -6.45 6.55 -27.65
N ASN A 448 -7.46 7.32 -27.24
CA ASN A 448 -8.74 6.76 -26.80
C ASN A 448 -9.51 6.17 -27.99
N ILE A 449 -9.75 4.85 -27.94
CA ILE A 449 -10.47 4.07 -28.95
C ILE A 449 -11.88 3.64 -28.52
N ALA A 450 -12.43 4.21 -27.44
CA ALA A 450 -13.76 3.85 -26.93
C ALA A 450 -14.87 4.02 -27.99
N ALA A 451 -14.91 5.16 -28.68
CA ALA A 451 -15.93 5.45 -29.69
C ALA A 451 -15.96 4.45 -30.86
N PRO A 452 -14.81 4.07 -31.48
CA PRO A 452 -14.81 3.05 -32.53
C PRO A 452 -14.93 1.59 -32.03
N THR A 453 -14.86 1.32 -30.72
CA THR A 453 -14.95 -0.05 -30.17
C THR A 453 -15.96 -0.19 -29.01
N PRO A 454 -17.25 0.18 -29.22
CA PRO A 454 -18.26 0.24 -28.16
C PRO A 454 -18.55 -1.13 -27.52
N ASP A 455 -18.43 -2.23 -28.25
CA ASP A 455 -18.70 -3.57 -27.73
C ASP A 455 -17.69 -3.98 -26.64
N VAL A 456 -16.42 -3.63 -26.82
CA VAL A 456 -15.35 -3.89 -25.82
C VAL A 456 -15.59 -3.05 -24.57
N VAL A 457 -15.97 -1.78 -24.74
CA VAL A 457 -16.34 -0.89 -23.63
C VAL A 457 -17.49 -1.48 -22.82
N MET A 458 -18.57 -1.91 -23.49
CA MET A 458 -19.73 -2.49 -22.82
C MET A 458 -19.37 -3.77 -22.05
N GLN A 459 -18.58 -4.66 -22.65
CA GLN A 459 -18.17 -5.92 -22.01
C GLN A 459 -17.28 -5.66 -20.79
N MET A 460 -16.20 -4.88 -20.94
CA MET A 460 -15.28 -4.58 -19.83
C MET A 460 -15.97 -3.83 -18.69
N ARG A 461 -16.90 -2.91 -19.00
CA ARG A 461 -17.70 -2.22 -18.00
C ARG A 461 -18.58 -3.19 -17.23
N ARG A 462 -19.26 -4.11 -17.91
CA ARG A 462 -20.09 -5.13 -17.27
C ARG A 462 -19.28 -6.00 -16.32
N ASP A 463 -18.07 -6.41 -16.73
CA ASP A 463 -17.18 -7.24 -15.92
C ASP A 463 -16.67 -6.47 -14.69
N TYR A 464 -16.35 -5.18 -14.86
CA TYR A 464 -16.05 -4.28 -13.74
C TYR A 464 -17.23 -4.13 -12.77
N GLU A 465 -18.45 -3.91 -13.26
CA GLU A 465 -19.63 -3.75 -12.40
C GLU A 465 -19.94 -5.05 -11.62
N ALA A 466 -19.66 -6.21 -12.21
CA ALA A 466 -19.75 -7.51 -11.52
C ALA A 466 -18.68 -7.65 -10.44
N TRP A 467 -17.41 -7.35 -10.77
CA TRP A 467 -16.31 -7.32 -9.81
C TRP A 467 -16.60 -6.37 -8.64
N PHE A 468 -17.07 -5.15 -8.93
CA PHE A 468 -17.34 -4.13 -7.93
C PHE A 468 -18.39 -4.61 -6.92
N LYS A 469 -19.49 -5.21 -7.39
CA LYS A 469 -20.54 -5.79 -6.54
C LYS A 469 -20.00 -6.92 -5.66
N ASP A 470 -19.12 -7.76 -6.20
CA ASP A 470 -18.49 -8.85 -5.44
C ASP A 470 -17.55 -8.33 -4.34
N VAL A 471 -16.60 -7.45 -4.68
CA VAL A 471 -15.60 -6.99 -3.70
C VAL A 471 -16.17 -6.06 -2.63
N THR A 472 -17.26 -5.35 -2.93
CA THR A 472 -17.96 -4.48 -1.96
C THR A 472 -19.08 -5.19 -1.20
N GLY A 473 -19.59 -6.32 -1.71
CA GLY A 473 -20.66 -7.08 -1.05
C GLY A 473 -20.24 -7.81 0.24
N ALA A 474 -18.93 -7.91 0.50
CA ALA A 474 -18.39 -8.66 1.65
C ALA A 474 -18.40 -7.87 2.97
N ARG A 475 -18.63 -6.54 2.96
CA ARG A 475 -18.51 -5.66 4.13
C ARG A 475 -19.67 -4.68 4.22
N ASP A 476 -20.08 -4.37 5.45
CA ASP A 476 -20.96 -3.24 5.74
C ASP A 476 -20.11 -1.99 6.01
N TYR A 477 -19.97 -1.13 4.99
CA TYR A 477 -19.18 0.10 5.09
C TYR A 477 -19.79 1.18 6.00
N THR A 478 -21.02 0.98 6.49
CA THR A 478 -21.58 1.85 7.52
C THR A 478 -21.00 1.56 8.91
N VAL A 479 -20.36 0.40 9.09
CA VAL A 479 -19.74 -0.04 10.33
C VAL A 479 -18.21 -0.13 10.14
N PRO A 480 -17.45 0.95 10.41
CA PRO A 480 -15.99 0.93 10.25
C PRO A 480 -15.32 0.08 11.35
N PRO A 481 -14.04 -0.32 11.13
CA PRO A 481 -13.21 -0.91 12.17
C PRO A 481 -13.14 -0.06 13.44
N ARG A 482 -13.02 -0.72 14.59
CA ARG A 482 -13.02 -0.09 15.91
C ARG A 482 -11.68 -0.28 16.61
N ILE A 483 -11.21 0.79 17.25
CA ILE A 483 -10.03 0.77 18.13
C ILE A 483 -10.43 0.24 19.51
N TYR A 484 -9.68 -0.71 20.04
CA TYR A 484 -10.00 -1.33 21.33
C TYR A 484 -9.44 -0.53 22.50
N ILE A 485 -10.30 -0.23 23.48
CA ILE A 485 -9.92 0.42 24.75
C ILE A 485 -10.03 -0.60 25.88
N GLY A 486 -9.01 -0.64 26.75
CA GLY A 486 -8.98 -1.56 27.89
C GLY A 486 -8.68 -3.01 27.55
N ALA A 487 -8.16 -3.27 26.34
CA ALA A 487 -7.63 -4.57 25.95
C ALA A 487 -6.25 -4.79 26.61
N PRO A 488 -5.94 -6.00 27.09
CA PRO A 488 -4.65 -6.29 27.75
C PRO A 488 -3.44 -6.07 26.82
N GLU A 489 -3.61 -6.22 25.51
CA GLU A 489 -2.59 -6.03 24.48
C GLU A 489 -2.19 -4.56 24.27
N GLN A 490 -3.03 -3.62 24.72
CA GLN A 490 -2.76 -2.19 24.63
C GLN A 490 -3.39 -1.42 25.80
N LYS A 491 -2.60 -1.23 26.86
CA LYS A 491 -3.04 -0.47 28.04
C LYS A 491 -3.26 1.03 27.76
N ASN A 492 -2.40 1.62 26.93
CA ASN A 492 -2.45 3.03 26.54
C ASN A 492 -2.87 3.16 25.08
N VAL A 493 -4.06 3.67 24.84
CA VAL A 493 -4.60 3.91 23.50
C VAL A 493 -4.38 5.36 23.13
N LEU A 494 -3.67 5.60 22.04
CA LEU A 494 -3.47 6.95 21.51
C LEU A 494 -4.33 7.13 20.26
N LEU A 495 -5.39 7.90 20.40
CA LEU A 495 -6.28 8.28 19.32
C LEU A 495 -5.76 9.56 18.68
N THR A 496 -5.44 9.52 17.39
CA THR A 496 -4.83 10.63 16.65
C THR A 496 -5.76 11.12 15.54
N ARG A 497 -5.45 12.25 14.91
CA ARG A 497 -6.27 12.78 13.80
C ARG A 497 -6.27 11.84 12.59
N GLN A 498 -5.28 10.96 12.46
CA GLN A 498 -5.23 9.94 11.40
C GLN A 498 -6.52 9.10 11.36
N ASP A 499 -7.02 8.70 12.53
CA ASP A 499 -8.15 7.78 12.68
C ASP A 499 -9.50 8.48 12.86
N TRP A 500 -9.55 9.81 12.69
CA TRP A 500 -10.78 10.60 12.80
C TRP A 500 -11.81 10.24 11.75
N ARG A 501 -13.04 9.99 12.14
CA ARG A 501 -14.16 10.11 11.22
C ARG A 501 -14.62 11.56 11.22
N VAL A 502 -14.62 12.18 10.04
CA VAL A 502 -15.05 13.58 9.84
C VAL A 502 -16.17 13.60 8.82
N GLN A 503 -17.36 14.09 9.23
CA GLN A 503 -18.39 14.50 8.28
C GLN A 503 -18.02 15.91 7.77
N GLY A 504 -17.72 16.04 6.49
CA GLY A 504 -17.31 17.33 5.89
C GLY A 504 -15.79 17.60 5.94
N ALA A 505 -15.08 17.00 4.98
CA ALA A 505 -13.81 17.43 4.34
C ALA A 505 -12.62 18.03 5.14
N ARG A 506 -12.53 18.05 6.47
CA ARG A 506 -11.41 18.73 7.16
C ARG A 506 -10.58 17.83 8.07
N TRP A 507 -9.71 17.05 7.45
CA TRP A 507 -8.52 16.47 8.10
C TRP A 507 -7.44 17.56 8.29
N THR A 508 -7.70 18.54 9.16
CA THR A 508 -6.82 19.69 9.38
C THR A 508 -6.69 20.02 10.86
N PRO A 509 -5.69 20.81 11.29
CA PRO A 509 -5.52 21.19 12.69
C PRO A 509 -6.69 21.97 13.30
N VAL A 510 -7.55 22.56 12.47
CA VAL A 510 -8.74 23.32 12.88
C VAL A 510 -10.04 22.53 12.68
N GLY A 511 -9.96 21.31 12.16
CA GLY A 511 -11.09 20.39 12.03
C GLY A 511 -11.47 19.75 13.36
N ALA A 512 -12.62 19.09 13.39
CA ALA A 512 -13.07 18.24 14.49
C ALA A 512 -13.64 16.95 13.91
N GLY A 513 -13.44 15.85 14.62
CA GLY A 513 -13.91 14.53 14.24
C GLY A 513 -14.10 13.65 15.46
N TYR A 514 -14.47 12.40 15.22
CA TYR A 514 -14.69 11.40 16.25
C TYR A 514 -13.91 10.12 15.96
N TRP A 515 -13.75 9.26 16.96
CA TRP A 515 -13.15 7.93 16.80
C TRP A 515 -14.19 6.85 17.06
N GLN A 516 -14.11 5.78 16.29
CA GLN A 516 -14.91 4.59 16.50
C GLN A 516 -14.11 3.64 17.39
N VAL A 517 -14.63 3.39 18.60
CA VAL A 517 -13.94 2.60 19.61
C VAL A 517 -14.81 1.44 20.08
N ASP A 518 -14.19 0.45 20.71
CA ASP A 518 -14.84 -0.63 21.44
C ASP A 518 -14.17 -0.78 22.81
N VAL A 519 -14.90 -0.44 23.87
CA VAL A 519 -14.40 -0.59 25.24
C VAL A 519 -14.51 -2.07 25.61
N ARG A 520 -13.37 -2.77 25.63
CA ARG A 520 -13.30 -4.22 25.86
C ARG A 520 -13.50 -4.61 27.31
N ARG A 521 -13.16 -3.71 28.24
CA ARG A 521 -13.28 -3.88 29.69
C ARG A 521 -13.97 -2.67 30.31
N ALA A 522 -15.09 -2.89 31.00
CA ALA A 522 -15.67 -1.85 31.83
C ALA A 522 -14.72 -1.54 32.99
N GLY A 523 -14.58 -0.28 33.39
CA GLY A 523 -13.63 0.08 34.43
C GLY A 523 -13.26 1.55 34.46
N ASP A 524 -12.27 1.87 35.30
CA ASP A 524 -11.77 3.22 35.45
C ASP A 524 -10.65 3.57 34.47
N TYR A 525 -10.73 4.77 33.89
CA TYR A 525 -9.80 5.26 32.88
C TYR A 525 -9.34 6.68 33.18
N LYS A 526 -8.09 6.95 32.81
CA LYS A 526 -7.52 8.31 32.75
C LYS A 526 -7.52 8.76 31.29
N ILE A 527 -7.95 10.00 31.05
CA ILE A 527 -7.94 10.61 29.72
C ILE A 527 -7.06 11.86 29.72
N THR A 528 -6.14 11.90 28.75
CA THR A 528 -5.30 13.05 28.46
C THR A 528 -5.64 13.60 27.09
N LEU A 529 -6.02 14.87 27.03
CA LEU A 529 -6.32 15.58 25.79
C LEU A 529 -5.14 16.47 25.41
N ARG A 530 -4.72 16.43 24.14
CA ARG A 530 -3.66 17.30 23.59
C ARG A 530 -4.23 18.10 22.43
N PHE A 531 -3.91 19.38 22.36
CA PHE A 531 -4.51 20.32 21.40
C PHE A 531 -3.54 21.44 21.05
N GLU A 532 -3.88 22.21 20.01
CA GLU A 532 -3.13 23.40 19.63
C GLU A 532 -3.12 24.43 20.77
N LYS A 533 -2.01 25.15 20.93
CA LYS A 533 -1.83 26.12 22.01
C LYS A 533 -2.98 27.13 22.06
N THR A 534 -3.65 27.20 23.21
CA THR A 534 -4.80 28.10 23.38
C THR A 534 -4.36 29.56 23.43
N LYS A 535 -4.99 30.43 22.64
CA LYS A 535 -4.72 31.88 22.68
C LYS A 535 -5.45 32.61 23.80
N GLN A 536 -6.56 32.03 24.25
CA GLN A 536 -7.45 32.56 25.27
C GLN A 536 -7.99 31.39 26.11
N PRO A 537 -8.52 31.64 27.32
CA PRO A 537 -9.16 30.58 28.10
C PRO A 537 -10.24 29.86 27.28
N SER A 538 -10.31 28.55 27.42
CA SER A 538 -11.20 27.70 26.63
C SER A 538 -11.81 26.59 27.50
N THR A 539 -12.62 25.72 26.90
CA THR A 539 -13.21 24.56 27.56
C THR A 539 -12.93 23.33 26.72
N ALA A 540 -12.30 22.31 27.29
CA ALA A 540 -12.26 20.98 26.69
C ALA A 540 -13.55 20.24 27.01
N LYS A 541 -14.10 19.58 26.01
CA LYS A 541 -15.30 18.75 26.10
C LYS A 541 -14.98 17.36 25.58
N LEU A 542 -15.42 16.34 26.30
CA LEU A 542 -15.30 14.93 25.92
C LEU A 542 -16.68 14.27 25.96
N THR A 543 -16.96 13.50 24.93
CA THR A 543 -18.11 12.61 24.78
C THR A 543 -17.56 11.22 24.50
N LEU A 544 -17.86 10.25 25.36
CA LEU A 544 -17.50 8.84 25.15
C LEU A 544 -18.59 7.93 25.70
N ALA A 545 -19.25 7.18 24.82
CA ALA A 545 -20.50 6.47 25.16
C ALA A 545 -21.52 7.45 25.76
N ASP A 546 -22.03 7.16 26.96
CA ASP A 546 -22.96 8.05 27.71
C ASP A 546 -22.24 9.03 28.63
N VAL A 547 -20.90 8.97 28.71
CA VAL A 547 -20.11 9.86 29.56
C VAL A 547 -19.89 11.20 28.84
N ARG A 548 -20.17 12.29 29.56
CA ARG A 548 -19.94 13.66 29.11
C ARG A 548 -19.10 14.39 30.16
N LEU A 549 -17.97 14.94 29.76
CA LEU A 549 -17.10 15.74 30.62
C LEU A 549 -16.79 17.09 29.98
N GLN A 550 -16.60 18.08 30.84
CA GLN A 550 -16.06 19.38 30.45
C GLN A 550 -15.11 19.92 31.50
N GLN A 551 -14.03 20.58 31.05
CA GLN A 551 -13.05 21.19 31.94
C GLN A 551 -12.57 22.52 31.35
N LYS A 552 -12.55 23.57 32.18
CA LYS A 552 -11.99 24.88 31.80
C LYS A 552 -10.47 24.76 31.68
N ILE A 553 -9.92 25.41 30.67
CA ILE A 553 -8.49 25.42 30.36
C ILE A 553 -8.02 26.89 30.30
N PRO A 554 -6.95 27.26 31.02
CA PRO A 554 -6.31 28.58 30.88
C PRO A 554 -5.80 28.87 29.46
N ALA A 555 -5.47 30.13 29.19
CA ALA A 555 -4.74 30.51 27.98
C ALA A 555 -3.30 29.97 28.03
N GLY A 556 -2.75 29.59 26.89
CA GLY A 556 -1.37 29.13 26.74
C GLY A 556 -1.16 27.61 26.92
N GLU A 557 -2.18 26.89 27.37
CA GLU A 557 -2.13 25.43 27.55
C GLU A 557 -2.16 24.67 26.22
N THR A 558 -1.61 23.46 26.24
CA THR A 558 -1.60 22.51 25.09
C THR A 558 -2.07 21.12 25.48
N ILE A 559 -2.32 20.89 26.77
CA ILE A 559 -2.67 19.61 27.35
C ILE A 559 -3.66 19.81 28.49
N VAL A 560 -4.61 18.89 28.66
CA VAL A 560 -5.38 18.77 29.90
C VAL A 560 -5.56 17.30 30.24
N VAL A 561 -5.41 16.97 31.53
CA VAL A 561 -5.79 15.66 32.06
C VAL A 561 -7.16 15.80 32.69
N LEU A 562 -8.12 15.02 32.20
CA LEU A 562 -9.49 15.02 32.73
C LEU A 562 -9.56 14.21 34.04
N PRO A 563 -10.60 14.43 34.88
CA PRO A 563 -10.88 13.56 36.00
C PRO A 563 -11.03 12.10 35.57
N LYS A 564 -10.77 11.17 36.50
CA LYS A 564 -11.02 9.74 36.32
C LYS A 564 -12.46 9.53 35.85
N ILE A 565 -12.64 8.69 34.83
CA ILE A 565 -13.97 8.29 34.35
C ILE A 565 -14.15 6.79 34.45
N HIS A 566 -15.38 6.39 34.71
CA HIS A 566 -15.80 5.01 34.59
C HIS A 566 -16.43 4.79 33.21
N LEU A 567 -15.93 3.84 32.44
CA LEU A 567 -16.45 3.52 31.10
C LEU A 567 -17.21 2.19 31.11
N PRO A 568 -18.42 2.14 30.53
CA PRO A 568 -19.10 0.87 30.27
C PRO A 568 -18.42 0.10 29.15
N LYS A 569 -18.55 -1.22 29.16
CA LYS A 569 -18.09 -2.11 28.08
C LYS A 569 -18.98 -1.94 26.85
N GLY A 570 -18.38 -1.94 25.65
CA GLY A 570 -19.08 -2.02 24.38
C GLY A 570 -18.62 -1.01 23.31
N PRO A 571 -19.21 -1.09 22.11
CA PRO A 571 -18.92 -0.15 21.03
C PRO A 571 -19.37 1.26 21.41
N ALA A 572 -18.51 2.24 21.11
CA ALA A 572 -18.81 3.64 21.38
C ALA A 572 -18.18 4.56 20.32
N MET A 573 -18.65 5.81 20.35
CA MET A 573 -18.03 6.93 19.64
C MET A 573 -17.32 7.81 20.67
N LEU A 574 -16.07 8.18 20.38
CA LEU A 574 -15.32 9.17 21.15
C LEU A 574 -15.26 10.48 20.38
N GLU A 575 -15.73 11.56 21.00
CA GLU A 575 -15.58 12.93 20.50
C GLU A 575 -14.85 13.76 21.55
N ALA A 576 -13.85 14.52 21.12
CA ALA A 576 -13.12 15.45 21.98
C ALA A 576 -12.85 16.75 21.26
N VAL A 577 -13.31 17.87 21.83
CA VAL A 577 -13.25 19.20 21.22
C VAL A 577 -12.87 20.27 22.23
N LEU A 578 -12.28 21.34 21.72
CA LEU A 578 -11.89 22.54 22.46
C LEU A 578 -12.72 23.71 21.96
N GLY A 579 -13.38 24.45 22.85
CA GLY A 579 -14.08 25.70 22.52
C GLY A 579 -15.52 25.78 23.00
N SER A 580 -16.22 26.84 22.55
CA SER A 580 -17.65 27.06 22.78
C SER A 580 -18.50 26.26 21.79
N ASP A 581 -19.80 26.14 22.04
CA ASP A 581 -20.72 25.44 21.12
C ASP A 581 -20.79 26.07 19.72
N SER A 582 -20.44 27.36 19.60
CA SER A 582 -20.39 28.10 18.34
C SER A 582 -19.05 27.99 17.58
N ARG A 583 -17.97 27.54 18.23
CA ARG A 583 -16.64 27.42 17.60
C ARG A 583 -15.80 26.36 18.31
N GLN A 584 -15.75 25.18 17.70
CA GLN A 584 -15.02 24.02 18.22
C GLN A 584 -13.83 23.67 17.32
N THR A 585 -12.74 23.24 17.94
CA THR A 585 -11.56 22.65 17.28
C THR A 585 -11.27 21.29 17.90
N GLY A 586 -11.00 20.28 17.08
CA GLY A 586 -10.69 18.93 17.55
C GLY A 586 -9.30 18.81 18.16
N MET A 587 -9.14 17.78 19.00
CA MET A 587 -7.86 17.47 19.63
C MET A 587 -6.78 17.11 18.61
N ARG A 588 -5.51 17.37 18.93
CA ARG A 588 -4.37 16.78 18.23
C ARG A 588 -4.32 15.28 18.49
N SER A 589 -4.52 14.88 19.75
CA SER A 589 -4.67 13.49 20.15
C SER A 589 -5.41 13.35 21.47
N VAL A 590 -5.97 12.15 21.69
CA VAL A 590 -6.61 11.72 22.93
C VAL A 590 -5.95 10.44 23.38
N GLU A 591 -5.35 10.46 24.57
CA GLU A 591 -4.78 9.26 25.19
C GLU A 591 -5.77 8.72 26.23
N VAL A 592 -6.12 7.44 26.10
CA VAL A 592 -7.01 6.72 27.02
C VAL A 592 -6.21 5.59 27.67
N THR A 593 -6.00 5.70 28.98
CA THR A 593 -5.21 4.74 29.77
C THR A 593 -6.12 4.01 30.74
N SER A 594 -6.13 2.68 30.69
CA SER A 594 -6.79 1.85 31.70
C SER A 594 -6.07 1.96 33.05
N LEU A 595 -6.83 2.12 34.13
CA LEU A 595 -6.30 2.19 35.51
C LEU A 595 -6.34 0.84 36.24
N GLU A 596 -6.79 -0.21 35.56
CA GLU A 596 -6.92 -1.57 36.11
C GLU A 596 -5.83 -2.54 35.62
#